data_AF-A0AAJ5ZIT8-F1
#
_entry.id   AF-A0AAJ5ZIT8-F1
#
_cell.length_a   1.000
_cell.length_b   1.000
_cell.length_c   1.000
_cell.angle_alpha   90.00
_cell.angle_beta   90.00
_cell.angle_gamma   90.00
#
_symmetry.space_group_name_H-M   'P 1'
#
loop_
_entity.id
_entity.type
_entity.pdbx_description
1 polymer ?
#
loop_
_entity_poly.entity_id
_entity_poly.type
_entity_poly.pdbx_seq_one_letter_code
_entity_poly.pdbx_strand_id
1 'polypeptide(L)'
;MLNFEAVLIGVSSGSVDEQREFRRKNGLMFNLFSDTHGDLGKLFGIRRRWFFWLPSVKRATFVFDKEGVCQGAFSHEFNVTRHTQDTLGVLKKLAT
;
A
#
# COMPACT_ATOMS: atom_id res chain seq x y z
N MET A 1 2.44 19.80 -9.47
CA MET A 1 2.16 18.75 -8.47
C MET A 1 0.66 18.68 -8.29
N LEU A 2 0.06 17.48 -8.30
CA LEU A 2 -1.35 17.32 -7.91
C LEU A 2 -1.41 17.36 -6.37
N ASN A 3 -2.12 18.34 -5.82
CA ASN A 3 -2.27 18.52 -4.38
C ASN A 3 -3.57 17.85 -3.91
N PHE A 4 -3.49 16.58 -3.51
CA PHE A 4 -4.62 15.89 -2.89
C PHE A 4 -4.53 15.99 -1.37
N GLU A 5 -5.66 16.17 -0.70
CA GLU A 5 -5.76 16.03 0.77
C GLU A 5 -5.77 14.54 1.16
N ALA A 6 -4.67 13.84 0.88
CA ALA A 6 -4.54 12.40 1.09
C ALA A 6 -3.27 12.05 1.87
N VAL A 7 -3.37 11.02 2.72
CA VAL A 7 -2.24 10.46 3.45
C VAL A 7 -1.79 9.18 2.77
N LEU A 8 -0.51 9.10 2.41
CA LEU A 8 0.10 7.89 1.88
C LEU A 8 0.71 7.06 3.02
N ILE A 9 0.37 5.77 3.07
CA ILE A 9 0.92 4.81 4.03
C ILE A 9 1.40 3.58 3.26
N GLY A 10 2.69 3.24 3.40
CA GLY A 10 3.22 1.97 2.95
C GLY A 10 3.15 0.92 4.05
N VAL A 11 2.96 -0.35 3.70
CA VAL A 11 2.91 -1.47 4.65
C VAL A 11 3.79 -2.60 4.11
N SER A 12 4.62 -3.20 4.98
CA SER A 12 5.39 -4.41 4.64
C SER A 12 5.61 -5.28 5.87
N SER A 13 6.01 -6.53 5.69
CA SER A 13 6.28 -7.48 6.78
C SER A 13 7.61 -7.27 7.51
N GLY A 14 8.47 -6.35 7.04
CA GLY A 14 9.70 -6.02 7.75
C GLY A 14 9.41 -5.41 9.13
N SER A 15 10.33 -5.59 10.07
CA SER A 15 10.29 -5.00 11.41
C SER A 15 10.25 -3.46 11.36
N VAL A 16 9.92 -2.82 12.48
CA VAL A 16 9.91 -1.35 12.59
C VAL A 16 11.27 -0.75 12.25
N ASP A 17 12.37 -1.38 12.65
CA ASP A 17 13.71 -0.87 12.38
C ASP A 17 14.10 -1.05 10.91
N GLU A 18 13.76 -2.18 10.28
CA GLU A 18 13.95 -2.38 8.83
C GLU A 18 13.16 -1.35 8.02
N GLN A 19 11.93 -1.07 8.41
CA GLN A 19 11.08 -0.06 7.77
C GLN A 19 11.65 1.35 7.95
N ARG A 20 12.14 1.69 9.16
CA ARG A 20 12.78 2.98 9.43
C ARG A 20 14.02 3.17 8.56
N GLU A 21 14.86 2.15 8.48
CA GLU A 21 16.08 2.18 7.68
C GLU A 21 15.77 2.24 6.18
N PHE A 22 14.79 1.46 5.70
CA PHE A 22 14.35 1.49 4.31
C PHE A 22 13.80 2.87 3.92
N ARG A 23 12.96 3.48 4.77
CA ARG A 23 12.46 4.85 4.58
C ARG A 23 13.61 5.85 4.46
N ARG A 24 14.56 5.79 5.39
CA ARG A 24 15.73 6.69 5.43
C ARG A 24 16.60 6.53 4.18
N LYS A 25 16.94 5.29 3.83
CA LYS A 25 17.81 4.95 2.69
C LYS A 25 17.22 5.40 1.34
N ASN A 26 15.89 5.32 1.19
CA ASN A 26 15.22 5.67 -0.06
C ASN A 26 14.60 7.08 -0.07
N GLY A 27 14.82 7.89 0.99
CA GLY A 27 14.29 9.25 1.06
C GLY A 27 12.76 9.34 0.99
N LEU A 28 12.04 8.34 1.54
CA LEU A 28 10.58 8.31 1.42
C LEU A 28 9.92 9.33 2.38
N MET A 29 9.06 10.17 1.81
CA MET A 29 8.37 11.25 2.53
C MET A 29 7.04 10.82 3.18
N PHE A 30 6.78 9.51 3.23
CA PHE A 30 5.55 8.93 3.79
C PHE A 30 5.87 7.85 4.84
N ASN A 31 4.86 7.51 5.64
CA ASN A 31 5.02 6.54 6.72
C ASN A 31 5.02 5.10 6.19
N LEU A 32 5.85 4.26 6.81
CA LEU A 32 5.89 2.81 6.57
C LEU A 32 5.50 2.08 7.85
N PHE A 33 4.50 1.22 7.74
CA PHE A 33 3.98 0.42 8.84
C PHE A 33 4.52 -1.01 8.72
N SER A 34 4.83 -1.60 9.88
CA SER A 34 5.29 -2.97 10.00
C SER A 34 4.09 -3.90 10.21
N ASP A 35 3.94 -4.89 9.34
CA ASP A 35 2.94 -5.97 9.40
C ASP A 35 3.65 -7.32 9.58
N THR A 36 4.48 -7.44 10.62
CA THR A 36 5.36 -8.60 10.84
C THR A 36 4.60 -9.93 10.89
N HIS A 37 3.36 -9.93 11.39
CA HIS A 37 2.52 -11.12 11.49
C HIS A 37 1.65 -11.36 10.25
N GLY A 38 1.59 -10.40 9.31
CA GLY A 38 0.76 -10.49 8.11
C GLY A 38 -0.74 -10.38 8.41
N ASP A 39 -1.11 -9.73 9.52
CA ASP A 39 -2.49 -9.60 9.98
C ASP A 39 -3.26 -8.63 9.10
N LEU A 40 -2.63 -7.50 8.72
CA LEU A 40 -3.21 -6.60 7.72
C LEU A 40 -3.29 -7.29 6.36
N GLY A 41 -2.23 -7.99 5.95
CA GLY A 41 -2.25 -8.75 4.70
C GLY A 41 -3.39 -9.79 4.65
N LYS A 42 -3.70 -10.43 5.78
CA LYS A 42 -4.84 -11.35 5.92
C LYS A 42 -6.18 -10.61 5.87
N LEU A 43 -6.32 -9.53 6.65
CA LEU A 43 -7.55 -8.74 6.74
C LEU A 43 -7.96 -8.16 5.37
N PHE A 44 -6.98 -7.70 4.60
CA PHE A 44 -7.19 -7.14 3.27
C PHE A 44 -7.25 -8.20 2.15
N GLY A 45 -7.21 -9.49 2.48
CA GLY A 45 -7.36 -10.59 1.51
C GLY A 45 -6.18 -10.74 0.53
N ILE A 46 -5.02 -10.17 0.84
CA ILE A 46 -3.83 -10.17 -0.03
C ILE A 46 -2.78 -11.20 0.37
N ARG A 47 -2.95 -11.84 1.53
CA ARG A 47 -2.08 -12.92 2.01
C ARG A 47 -2.11 -14.10 1.04
N ARG A 48 -0.93 -14.55 0.60
CA ARG A 48 -0.79 -15.74 -0.24
C ARG A 48 -0.88 -17.01 0.61
N ARG A 49 -1.50 -18.04 0.04
CA ARG A 49 -1.41 -19.41 0.58
C ARG A 49 0.02 -19.90 0.33
N TRP A 50 0.63 -20.49 1.35
CA TRP A 50 2.07 -20.71 1.45
C TRP A 50 2.64 -21.38 0.19
N PHE A 51 3.46 -20.62 -0.53
CA PHE A 51 4.21 -21.06 -1.68
C PHE A 51 5.65 -20.63 -1.43
N PHE A 52 6.57 -21.58 -1.36
CA PHE A 52 7.94 -21.38 -0.85
C PHE A 52 8.74 -20.28 -1.57
N TRP A 53 8.35 -19.92 -2.80
CA TRP A 53 9.07 -18.96 -3.63
C TRP A 53 8.39 -17.60 -3.80
N LEU A 54 7.18 -17.40 -3.25
CA LEU A 54 6.46 -16.14 -3.39
C LEU A 54 6.46 -15.35 -2.07
N PRO A 55 6.52 -14.00 -2.14
CA PRO A 55 6.28 -13.17 -0.96
C PRO A 55 4.95 -13.53 -0.30
N SER A 56 4.90 -13.48 1.04
CA SER A 56 3.74 -13.87 1.84
C SER A 56 2.48 -13.04 1.57
N VAL A 57 2.60 -11.87 0.92
CA VAL A 57 1.50 -10.98 0.53
C VAL A 57 1.64 -10.55 -0.94
N LYS A 58 0.50 -10.40 -1.64
CA LYS A 58 0.42 -9.78 -2.97
C LYS A 58 0.66 -8.28 -2.86
N ARG A 59 1.28 -7.68 -3.89
CA ARG A 59 1.35 -6.23 -4.02
C ARG A 59 -0.05 -5.69 -4.28
N ALA A 60 -0.52 -4.83 -3.38
CA ALA A 60 -1.83 -4.21 -3.48
C ALA A 60 -1.80 -2.76 -3.02
N THR A 61 -2.81 -1.99 -3.43
CA THR A 61 -3.05 -0.64 -2.95
C THR A 61 -4.55 -0.45 -2.78
N PHE A 62 -4.91 0.27 -1.72
CA PHE A 62 -6.27 0.57 -1.34
C PHE A 62 -6.41 2.08 -1.17
N VAL A 63 -7.54 2.63 -1.60
CA VAL A 63 -7.85 4.05 -1.47
C VAL A 63 -9.14 4.17 -0.68
N PHE A 64 -9.08 4.92 0.42
CA PHE A 64 -10.21 5.17 1.29
C PHE A 64 -10.59 6.64 1.22
N ASP A 65 -11.89 6.94 1.29
CA ASP A 65 -12.37 8.31 1.49
C ASP A 65 -12.26 8.74 2.97
N LYS A 66 -12.73 9.95 3.28
CA LYS A 66 -12.64 10.55 4.62
C LYS A 66 -13.58 9.86 5.62
N GLU A 67 -14.58 9.15 5.12
CA GLU A 67 -15.57 8.37 5.85
C GLU A 67 -15.08 6.93 6.12
N GLY A 68 -13.92 6.56 5.58
CA GLY A 68 -13.31 5.24 5.76
C GLY A 68 -13.85 4.16 4.84
N VAL A 69 -14.56 4.52 3.76
CA VAL A 69 -15.07 3.59 2.75
C VAL A 69 -14.00 3.34 1.70
N CYS A 70 -13.81 2.08 1.31
CA CYS A 70 -12.86 1.70 0.26
C CYS A 70 -13.40 2.09 -1.11
N GLN A 71 -12.79 3.10 -1.73
CA GLN A 71 -13.15 3.64 -3.05
C GLN A 71 -12.32 3.02 -4.18
N GLY A 72 -11.24 2.31 -3.85
CA GLY A 72 -10.45 1.55 -4.83
C GLY A 72 -9.60 0.48 -4.17
N ALA A 73 -9.53 -0.69 -4.81
CA ALA A 73 -8.67 -1.80 -4.41
C ALA A 73 -8.04 -2.41 -5.67
N PHE A 74 -6.71 -2.42 -5.75
CA PHE A 74 -6.00 -2.86 -6.95
C PHE A 74 -4.76 -3.68 -6.59
N SER A 75 -4.50 -4.71 -7.40
CA SER A 75 -3.41 -5.67 -7.21
C SER A 75 -2.69 -5.89 -8.55
N HIS A 76 -1.56 -5.22 -8.76
CA HIS A 76 -0.76 -5.31 -9.98
C HIS A 76 0.67 -5.77 -9.65
N GLU A 77 0.84 -7.09 -9.48
CA GLU A 77 2.11 -7.66 -9.02
C GLU A 77 3.32 -7.23 -9.87
N PHE A 78 3.15 -7.22 -11.19
CA PHE A 78 4.20 -6.97 -12.17
C PHE A 78 4.16 -5.55 -12.77
N ASN A 79 3.06 -4.81 -12.60
CA ASN A 79 2.90 -3.47 -13.17
C ASN A 79 2.81 -2.42 -12.06
N VAL A 80 3.97 -2.05 -11.51
CA VAL A 80 4.09 -1.11 -10.39
C VAL A 80 3.52 0.26 -10.75
N THR A 81 3.75 0.75 -11.98
CA THR A 81 3.27 2.06 -12.44
C THR A 81 1.74 2.16 -12.44
N ARG A 82 1.05 1.04 -12.70
CA ARG A 82 -0.42 1.00 -12.72
C ARG A 82 -1.04 1.33 -11.36
N HIS A 83 -0.36 1.01 -10.25
CA HIS A 83 -0.83 1.40 -8.92
C HIS A 83 -0.99 2.93 -8.80
N THR A 84 0.00 3.69 -9.29
CA THR A 84 -0.05 5.16 -9.25
C THR A 84 -1.16 5.70 -10.15
N GLN A 85 -1.32 5.14 -11.35
CA GLN A 85 -2.36 5.56 -12.29
C GLN A 85 -3.77 5.34 -11.73
N ASP A 86 -4.04 4.14 -11.21
CA ASP A 86 -5.34 3.79 -10.64
C ASP A 86 -5.62 4.64 -9.38
N THR A 87 -4.62 4.84 -8.51
CA THR A 87 -4.74 5.71 -7.32
C THR A 87 -5.12 7.14 -7.70
N LEU A 88 -4.39 7.74 -8.65
CA LEU A 88 -4.67 9.10 -9.11
C LEU A 88 -6.04 9.20 -9.78
N GLY A 89 -6.49 8.15 -10.45
CA GLY A 89 -7.83 8.06 -11.03
C GLY A 89 -8.93 8.11 -9.98
N VAL A 90 -8.77 7.38 -8.87
CA VAL A 90 -9.72 7.39 -7.75
C VAL A 90 -9.70 8.75 -7.03
N LEU A 91 -8.52 9.26 -6.68
CA LEU A 91 -8.39 10.53 -5.96
C LEU A 91 -8.99 11.72 -6.73
N LYS A 92 -8.89 11.75 -8.06
CA LYS A 92 -9.53 12.78 -8.88
C LYS A 92 -11.05 12.75 -8.78
N LYS A 93 -11.66 11.56 -8.70
CA LYS A 93 -13.11 11.41 -8.56
C LYS A 93 -13.60 11.85 -7.18
N LEU A 94 -12.79 11.64 -6.14
CA LEU A 94 -13.12 12.05 -4.76
C LEU A 94 -12.89 13.53 -4.51
N ALA A 95 -12.06 14.20 -5.32
CA ALA A 95 -11.82 15.63 -5.26
C ALA A 95 -12.87 16.46 -6.02
N THR A 96 -13.86 15.80 -6.64
CA THR A 96 -15.00 16.45 -7.33
C THR A 96 -16.17 16.52 -6.39
#